data_AF-A0A142I4K7-F1
#
_entry.id   AF-A0A142I4K7-F1
#
_cell.length_a   1.000
_cell.length_b   1.000
_cell.length_c   1.000
_cell.angle_alpha   90.00
_cell.angle_beta   90.00
_cell.angle_gamma   90.00
#
_symmetry.space_group_name_H-M   'P 1'
#
loop_
_entity.id
_entity.type
_entity.pdbx_description
1 polymer ?
#
loop_
_entity_poly.entity_id
_entity_poly.type
_entity_poly.pdbx_seq_one_letter_code
_entity_poly.pdbx_strand_id
1 'polypeptide(L)'
;MDEEMMFSLSYEQMTQMAEEEIKQCDFRRDGTHYVWEVNKAHDILRFWYLLALRGHTGLATTRVEADYKRLKTLISQRNEGQ
;
A
#
# COMPACT_ATOMS: atom_id res chain seq x y z
N MET A 1 21.25 29.63 -4.05
CA MET A 1 19.87 29.66 -3.54
C MET A 1 19.39 28.23 -3.75
N ASP A 2 19.35 27.42 -2.70
CA ASP A 2 18.83 26.06 -2.81
C ASP A 2 17.31 26.20 -2.90
N GLU A 3 16.77 26.04 -4.11
CA GLU A 3 15.33 25.85 -4.28
C GLU A 3 14.98 24.54 -3.57
N GLU A 4 14.26 24.66 -2.45
CA GLU A 4 13.73 23.53 -1.70
C GLU A 4 12.83 22.72 -2.64
N MET A 5 13.38 21.63 -3.21
CA MET A 5 12.65 20.80 -4.17
C MET A 5 11.49 20.12 -3.45
N MET A 6 10.30 20.68 -3.60
CA MET A 6 9.07 20.10 -3.08
C MET A 6 8.72 18.85 -3.90
N PHE A 7 8.95 17.67 -3.32
CA PHE A 7 8.50 16.41 -3.89
C PHE A 7 7.01 16.20 -3.59
N SER A 8 6.24 15.86 -4.62
CA SER A 8 4.84 15.47 -4.48
C SER A 8 4.54 14.22 -5.31
N LEU A 9 3.64 13.39 -4.80
CA LEU A 9 3.11 12.22 -5.49
C LEU A 9 1.64 12.45 -5.79
N SER A 10 1.22 12.14 -7.02
CA SER A 10 -0.20 11.99 -7.33
C SER A 10 -0.77 10.78 -6.58
N TYR A 11 -2.10 10.75 -6.44
CA TYR A 11 -2.81 9.62 -5.85
C TYR A 11 -2.49 8.31 -6.59
N GLU A 12 -2.46 8.36 -7.92
CA GLU A 12 -2.15 7.23 -8.79
C GLU A 12 -0.72 6.72 -8.56
N GLN A 13 0.27 7.61 -8.53
CA GLN A 13 1.67 7.23 -8.27
C GLN A 13 1.83 6.61 -6.88
N MET A 14 1.20 7.21 -5.86
CA MET A 14 1.26 6.69 -4.48
C MET A 14 0.61 5.30 -4.38
N THR A 15 -0.50 5.09 -5.08
CA THR A 15 -1.21 3.80 -5.11
C THR A 15 -0.41 2.74 -5.85
N GLN A 16 0.20 3.08 -6.98
CA GLN A 16 1.07 2.17 -7.72
C GLN A 16 2.30 1.77 -6.90
N MET A 17 2.96 2.73 -6.25
CA MET A 17 4.11 2.44 -5.38
C MET A 17 3.72 1.51 -4.23
N ALA A 18 2.60 1.76 -3.55
CA ALA A 18 2.12 0.88 -2.49
C ALA A 18 1.87 -0.55 -2.99
N GLU A 19 1.28 -0.69 -4.18
CA GLU A 19 1.03 -1.99 -4.80
C GLU A 19 2.34 -2.73 -5.16
N GLU A 20 3.31 -2.04 -5.73
CA GLU A 20 4.61 -2.59 -6.10
C GLU A 20 5.39 -3.05 -4.85
N GLU A 21 5.43 -2.24 -3.80
CA GLU A 21 6.08 -2.59 -2.53
C GLU A 21 5.39 -3.79 -1.85
N ILE A 22 4.05 -3.85 -1.86
CA ILE A 22 3.32 -5.03 -1.38
C ILE A 22 3.68 -6.28 -2.19
N LYS A 23 3.82 -6.18 -3.52
CA LYS A 23 4.21 -7.30 -4.38
C LYS A 23 5.63 -7.80 -4.11
N GLN A 24 6.53 -6.92 -3.66
CA GLN A 24 7.91 -7.29 -3.32
C GLN A 24 8.03 -8.04 -1.99
N CYS A 25 7.05 -7.92 -1.08
CA CYS A 25 7.05 -8.69 0.15
C CYS A 25 7.03 -10.20 -0.11
N ASP A 26 7.88 -10.94 0.60
CA ASP A 26 8.06 -12.39 0.43
C ASP A 26 7.15 -13.19 1.36
N PHE A 27 6.07 -13.74 0.81
CA PHE A 27 5.06 -14.47 1.59
C PHE A 27 5.34 -15.97 1.69
N ARG A 28 6.54 -16.42 1.32
CA ARG A 28 6.97 -17.82 1.48
C ARG A 28 6.91 -18.26 2.94
N ARG A 29 5.97 -19.17 3.26
CA ARG A 29 5.74 -19.68 4.63
C ARG A 29 6.93 -20.43 5.23
N ASP A 30 7.79 -21.01 4.38
CA ASP A 30 9.04 -21.68 4.77
C ASP A 30 10.20 -20.69 4.98
N GLY A 31 10.01 -19.42 4.64
CA GLY A 31 10.98 -18.36 4.86
C GLY A 31 11.05 -17.94 6.34
N THR A 32 12.27 -17.67 6.82
CA THR A 32 12.53 -17.21 8.19
C THR A 32 11.86 -15.88 8.54
N HIS A 33 11.41 -15.12 7.53
CA HIS A 33 10.83 -13.78 7.68
C HIS A 33 9.35 -13.68 7.27
N TYR A 34 8.66 -14.81 6.99
CA TYR A 34 7.26 -14.81 6.54
C TYR A 34 6.34 -13.86 7.32
N VAL A 35 6.33 -13.99 8.66
CA VAL A 35 5.49 -13.16 9.53
C VAL A 35 5.86 -11.67 9.42
N TRP A 36 7.15 -11.37 9.28
CA TRP A 36 7.63 -10.00 9.14
C TRP A 36 7.21 -9.39 7.80
N GLU A 37 7.31 -10.16 6.71
CA GLU A 37 6.93 -9.71 5.36
C GLU A 37 5.42 -9.50 5.22
N VAL A 38 4.60 -10.37 5.82
CA VAL A 38 3.14 -10.18 5.86
C VAL A 38 2.79 -8.91 6.64
N ASN A 39 3.43 -8.68 7.80
CA ASN A 39 3.21 -7.45 8.57
C ASN A 39 3.66 -6.22 7.81
N LYS A 40 4.81 -6.26 7.13
CA LYS A 40 5.32 -5.18 6.29
C LYS A 40 4.30 -4.79 5.20
N ALA A 41 3.71 -5.77 4.51
CA ALA A 41 2.69 -5.49 3.50
C ALA A 41 1.44 -4.81 4.09
N HIS A 42 1.01 -5.24 5.29
CA HIS A 42 -0.10 -4.59 5.99
C HIS A 42 0.23 -3.17 6.45
N ASP A 43 1.46 -2.91 6.88
CA ASP A 43 1.92 -1.58 7.28
C ASP A 43 2.00 -0.63 6.08
N ILE A 44 2.48 -1.10 4.92
CA ILE A 44 2.47 -0.33 3.66
C ILE A 44 1.03 0.06 3.29
N LEU A 45 0.10 -0.90 3.30
CA LEU A 45 -1.31 -0.65 3.00
C LEU A 45 -1.92 0.38 3.96
N ARG A 46 -1.66 0.24 5.26
CA ARG A 46 -2.16 1.17 6.28
C ARG A 46 -1.61 2.58 6.08
N PHE A 47 -0.32 2.70 5.78
CA PHE A 47 0.31 3.99 5.55
C PHE A 47 -0.25 4.70 4.31
N TRP A 48 -0.36 3.99 3.19
CA TRP A 48 -1.01 4.49 1.98
C TRP A 48 -2.43 4.98 2.25
N TYR A 49 -3.23 4.20 3.00
CA TYR A 49 -4.62 4.54 3.29
C TYR A 49 -4.74 5.86 4.08
N LEU A 50 -3.87 6.07 5.07
CA LEU A 50 -3.84 7.32 5.84
C LEU A 50 -3.45 8.53 4.98
N LEU A 51 -2.51 8.37 4.05
CA LEU A 51 -2.13 9.44 3.12
C LEU A 51 -3.25 9.74 2.12
N ALA A 52 -3.88 8.71 1.56
CA ALA A 52 -5.00 8.85 0.65
C ALA A 52 -6.18 9.61 1.27
N LEU A 53 -6.53 9.31 2.53
CA LEU A 53 -7.59 10.02 3.26
C LEU A 53 -7.25 11.49 3.56
N ARG A 54 -5.97 11.84 3.69
CA ARG A 54 -5.56 13.25 3.81
C ARG A 54 -5.71 14.01 2.49
N GLY A 55 -5.47 13.36 1.36
CA GLY A 55 -5.62 13.94 0.03
C GLY A 55 -7.07 13.96 -0.50
N HIS A 56 -7.94 13.10 0.02
CA HIS A 56 -9.32 12.95 -0.44
C HIS A 56 -10.32 12.99 0.71
N THR A 57 -11.16 14.03 0.74
CA THR A 57 -12.24 14.18 1.73
C THR A 57 -13.62 14.06 1.05
N GLY A 58 -14.65 13.68 1.82
CA GLY A 58 -16.03 13.61 1.32
C GLY A 58 -16.26 12.47 0.32
N LEU A 59 -16.95 12.75 -0.80
CA LEU A 59 -17.34 11.76 -1.82
C LEU A 59 -16.14 11.08 -2.52
N ALA A 60 -14.95 11.68 -2.48
CA ALA A 60 -13.74 11.09 -3.03
C ALA A 60 -13.24 9.85 -2.23
N THR A 61 -13.76 9.64 -1.01
CA THR A 61 -13.39 8.48 -0.17
C THR A 61 -13.88 7.16 -0.75
N THR A 62 -14.93 7.14 -1.57
CA THR A 62 -15.42 5.89 -2.21
C THR A 62 -14.37 5.24 -3.08
N ARG A 63 -13.57 6.05 -3.81
CA ARG A 63 -12.43 5.53 -4.59
C ARG A 63 -11.35 4.95 -3.69
N VAL A 64 -10.98 5.68 -2.63
CA VAL A 64 -9.98 5.24 -1.65
C VAL A 64 -10.37 3.91 -1.00
N GLU A 65 -11.64 3.74 -0.64
CA GLU A 65 -12.17 2.50 -0.06
C GLU A 65 -12.14 1.33 -1.06
N ALA A 66 -12.44 1.59 -2.33
CA ALA A 66 -12.36 0.57 -3.38
C ALA A 66 -10.91 0.10 -3.59
N ASP A 67 -9.96 1.04 -3.67
CA ASP A 67 -8.55 0.72 -3.81
C ASP A 67 -7.97 0.06 -2.56
N TYR A 68 -8.41 0.45 -1.35
CA TYR A 68 -8.05 -0.22 -0.10
C TYR A 68 -8.46 -1.70 -0.12
N LYS A 69 -9.70 -1.98 -0.53
CA LYS A 69 -10.19 -3.37 -0.66
C LYS A 69 -9.37 -4.15 -1.69
N ARG A 70 -9.08 -3.55 -2.84
CA ARG A 70 -8.27 -4.17 -3.90
C ARG A 70 -6.88 -4.56 -3.41
N LEU A 71 -6.17 -3.66 -2.73
CA LEU A 71 -4.84 -3.91 -2.18
C LEU A 71 -4.88 -4.92 -1.00
N LYS A 72 -5.91 -4.86 -0.16
CA LYS A 72 -6.10 -5.85 0.91
C LYS A 72 -6.32 -7.25 0.34
N THR A 73 -7.13 -7.39 -0.71
CA THR A 73 -7.35 -8.65 -1.41
C THR A 73 -6.06 -9.19 -2.02
N LEU A 74 -5.20 -8.33 -2.59
CA LEU A 74 -3.88 -8.73 -3.08
C LEU A 74 -3.03 -9.38 -1.97
N ILE A 75 -3.02 -8.80 -0.77
CA ILE A 75 -2.31 -9.38 0.38
C ILE A 75 -2.92 -10.74 0.76
N SER A 76 -4.25 -10.82 0.92
CA SER A 76 -4.92 -12.07 1.29
C SER A 76 -4.68 -13.20 0.29
N GLN A 77 -4.80 -12.93 -1.02
CA GLN A 77 -4.60 -13.92 -2.07
C GLN A 77 -3.16 -14.47 -2.08
N ARG A 78 -2.17 -13.61 -1.87
CA ARG A 78 -0.77 -14.05 -1.79
C ARG A 78 -0.47 -14.85 -0.52
N ASN A 79 -1.20 -14.58 0.56
CA ASN A 79 -1.04 -15.23 1.86
C ASN A 79 -1.73 -16.61 1.92
N GLU A 80 -2.84 -16.76 1.19
CA GLU A 80 -3.66 -17.98 1.12
C GLU A 80 -3.27 -18.90 -0.05
N GLY A 81 -2.72 -18.35 -1.13
CA GLY A 81 -2.35 -19.09 -2.35
C GLY A 81 -1.07 -19.92 -2.28
N GLN A 82 -0.58 -20.22 -1.06
CA GLN A 82 0.63 -21.03 -0.82
C GLN A 82 0.35 -22.16 0.17
#